data_AF-A0A9W6CRH2-F1
#
_entry.id   AF-A0A9W6CRH2-F1
#
_cell.length_a   1.000
_cell.length_b   1.000
_cell.length_c   1.000
_cell.angle_alpha   90.00
_cell.angle_beta   90.00
_cell.angle_gamma   90.00
#
_symmetry.space_group_name_H-M   'P 1'
#
loop_
_entity.id
_entity.type
_entity.pdbx_description
1 polymer ?
#
loop_
_entity_poly.entity_id
_entity_poly.type
_entity_poly.pdbx_seq_one_letter_code
_entity_poly.pdbx_strand_id
1 'polypeptide(L)'
;MGSGAMPMMGMMTDHIEGRLAFLKAELKITAAQETQWSTFAETARASATAMMGMRESMMNARGGSLPARIDETEKALTVCLRTIEKIKAAVAPLYAGFSDEQKRAADQLMTSPMGPMGMMQ
;
A
#
# COMPACT_ATOMS: atom_id res chain seq x y z
N MET A 1 -4.46 -18.07 18.54
CA MET A 1 -4.62 -18.41 17.11
C MET A 1 -4.15 -17.22 16.30
N GLY A 2 -3.20 -17.47 15.39
CA GLY A 2 -2.24 -16.47 14.88
C GLY A 2 -2.85 -15.26 14.18
N SER A 3 -2.70 -14.10 14.80
CA SER A 3 -2.78 -12.80 14.13
C SER A 3 -1.37 -12.41 13.69
N GLY A 4 -0.78 -13.21 12.80
CA GLY A 4 0.56 -12.99 12.28
C GLY A 4 0.47 -12.83 10.77
N ALA A 5 0.95 -11.70 10.26
CA ALA A 5 1.04 -11.37 8.84
C ALA A 5 -0.27 -11.05 8.11
N MET A 6 -1.05 -10.06 8.57
CA MET A 6 -1.76 -9.11 7.68
C MET A 6 -1.99 -7.67 8.26
N PRO A 7 -1.20 -7.09 9.20
CA PRO A 7 -1.41 -5.68 9.56
C PRO A 7 -1.02 -4.71 8.43
N MET A 8 -0.12 -5.15 7.53
CA MET A 8 0.47 -4.30 6.48
C MET A 8 -0.53 -3.84 5.42
N MET A 9 -1.65 -4.55 5.25
CA MET A 9 -2.59 -4.28 4.15
C MET A 9 -3.89 -3.59 4.59
N GLY A 10 -4.23 -3.64 5.88
CA GLY A 10 -5.43 -2.98 6.43
C GLY A 10 -5.28 -1.47 6.54
N MET A 11 -4.05 -0.95 6.70
CA MET A 11 -3.78 0.49 6.79
C MET A 11 -3.71 1.19 5.42
N MET A 12 -3.74 0.43 4.31
CA MET A 12 -3.59 0.97 2.95
C MET A 12 -4.90 1.40 2.30
N THR A 13 -6.07 0.95 2.78
CA THR A 13 -7.33 1.08 2.03
C THR A 13 -8.25 2.20 2.51
N ASP A 14 -8.41 2.39 3.81
CA ASP A 14 -9.56 3.15 4.32
C ASP A 14 -9.38 4.68 4.22
N HIS A 15 -8.14 5.17 4.11
CA HIS A 15 -7.82 6.59 3.95
C HIS A 15 -6.69 6.85 2.94
N ILE A 16 -6.76 6.24 1.76
CA ILE A 16 -5.70 6.34 0.75
C ILE A 16 -5.39 7.80 0.35
N GLU A 17 -6.40 8.67 0.20
CA GLU A 17 -6.18 10.08 -0.12
C GLU A 17 -5.46 10.84 1.01
N GLY A 18 -5.81 10.56 2.27
CA GLY A 18 -5.16 11.18 3.42
C GLY A 18 -3.70 10.75 3.55
N ARG A 19 -3.42 9.46 3.29
CA ARG A 19 -2.06 8.94 3.28
C ARG A 19 -1.21 9.53 2.15
N LEU A 20 -1.79 9.67 0.96
CA LEU A 20 -1.13 10.31 -0.18
C LEU A 20 -0.85 11.79 0.11
N ALA A 21 -1.82 12.54 0.65
CA ALA A 21 -1.63 13.94 1.02
C ALA A 21 -0.52 14.11 2.08
N PHE A 22 -0.52 13.27 3.11
CA PHE A 22 0.52 13.24 4.13
C PHE A 22 1.91 12.96 3.53
N LEU A 23 2.03 11.89 2.73
CA LEU A 23 3.31 11.54 2.09
C LEU A 23 3.79 12.65 1.15
N LYS A 24 2.90 13.30 0.39
CA LYS A 24 3.26 14.41 -0.50
C LYS A 24 3.87 15.58 0.28
N ALA A 25 3.27 15.91 1.42
CA ALA A 25 3.71 17.00 2.28
C ALA A 25 5.05 16.69 2.96
N GLU A 26 5.17 15.52 3.59
CA GLU A 26 6.39 15.13 4.31
C GLU A 26 7.58 14.90 3.37
N LEU A 27 7.35 14.36 2.18
CA LEU A 27 8.38 14.20 1.16
C LEU A 27 8.70 15.51 0.43
N LYS A 28 8.00 16.61 0.73
CA LYS A 28 8.19 17.92 0.11
C LYS A 28 8.28 17.81 -1.42
N ILE A 29 7.31 17.11 -2.02
CA ILE A 29 7.30 16.84 -3.46
C ILE A 29 7.37 18.16 -4.24
N THR A 30 8.36 18.27 -5.12
CA THR A 30 8.61 19.47 -5.91
C THR A 30 7.81 19.46 -7.22
N ALA A 31 7.68 20.62 -7.87
CA ALA A 31 7.01 20.72 -9.17
C ALA A 31 7.66 19.81 -10.25
N ALA A 32 8.97 19.60 -10.18
CA ALA A 32 9.68 18.70 -11.09
C ALA A 32 9.36 17.21 -10.86
N GLN A 33 8.91 16.85 -9.65
CA GLN A 33 8.57 15.48 -9.25
C GLN A 33 7.06 15.18 -9.40
N GLU A 34 6.23 16.19 -9.68
CA GLU A 34 4.76 16.09 -9.67
C GLU A 34 4.22 15.01 -10.63
N THR A 35 4.80 14.89 -11.83
CA THR A 35 4.41 13.87 -12.80
C THR A 35 4.65 12.46 -12.26
N GLN A 36 5.82 12.21 -11.66
CA GLN A 36 6.16 10.91 -11.06
C GLN A 36 5.31 10.63 -9.83
N TRP A 37 5.02 11.66 -9.04
CA TRP A 37 4.11 11.60 -7.91
C TRP A 37 2.69 11.20 -8.32
N SER A 38 2.15 11.79 -9.39
CA SER A 38 0.79 11.45 -9.89
C SER A 38 0.70 9.97 -10.28
N THR A 39 1.68 9.46 -11.03
CA THR A 39 1.74 8.04 -11.41
C THR A 39 1.75 7.11 -10.19
N PHE A 40 2.54 7.46 -9.16
CA PHE A 40 2.55 6.73 -7.90
C PHE A 40 1.19 6.79 -7.18
N ALA A 41 0.60 7.98 -7.08
CA ALA A 41 -0.68 8.20 -6.41
C ALA A 41 -1.83 7.42 -7.09
N GLU A 42 -1.90 7.45 -8.42
CA GLU A 42 -2.87 6.67 -9.19
C GLU A 42 -2.70 5.16 -8.98
N THR A 43 -1.45 4.68 -9.01
CA THR A 43 -1.13 3.28 -8.74
C THR A 43 -1.56 2.87 -7.33
N ALA A 44 -1.32 3.73 -6.34
CA ALA A 44 -1.70 3.48 -4.96
C ALA A 44 -3.23 3.43 -4.77
N ARG A 45 -4.00 4.32 -5.42
CA ARG A 45 -5.47 4.29 -5.42
C ARG A 45 -6.04 3.03 -6.06
N ALA A 46 -5.51 2.65 -7.22
CA ALA A 46 -5.92 1.43 -7.91
C ALA A 46 -5.62 0.19 -7.05
N SER A 47 -4.49 0.20 -6.35
CA SER A 47 -4.08 -0.85 -5.42
C SER A 47 -5.01 -0.95 -4.21
N ALA A 48 -5.40 0.19 -3.62
CA ALA A 48 -6.37 0.22 -2.53
C ALA A 48 -7.73 -0.38 -2.94
N THR A 49 -8.19 -0.05 -4.16
CA THR A 49 -9.44 -0.60 -4.71
C THR A 49 -9.35 -2.12 -4.89
N ALA A 50 -8.23 -2.63 -5.44
CA ALA A 50 -8.03 -4.06 -5.61
C ALA A 50 -8.02 -4.82 -4.26
N MET A 51 -7.43 -4.22 -3.21
CA MET A 51 -7.41 -4.80 -1.88
C MET A 51 -8.77 -4.83 -1.20
N MET A 52 -9.60 -3.80 -1.40
CA MET A 52 -10.98 -3.82 -0.91
C MET A 52 -11.80 -4.95 -1.55
N GLY A 53 -11.70 -5.12 -2.87
CA GLY A 53 -12.36 -6.23 -3.58
C GLY A 53 -11.86 -7.61 -3.13
N MET A 54 -10.55 -7.74 -2.88
CA MET A 54 -9.97 -8.97 -2.31
C MET A 54 -10.53 -9.28 -0.91
N ARG A 55 -10.62 -8.26 -0.03
CA ARG A 55 -11.20 -8.41 1.31
C ARG A 55 -12.64 -8.90 1.24
N GLU A 56 -13.44 -8.34 0.34
CA GLU A 56 -14.83 -8.76 0.13
C GLU A 56 -14.91 -10.22 -0.36
N SER A 57 -14.10 -10.61 -1.35
CA SER A 57 -14.03 -12.00 -1.85
C SER A 57 -13.71 -12.99 -0.72
N MET A 58 -12.70 -12.67 0.10
CA MET A 58 -12.29 -13.50 1.23
C MET A 58 -13.36 -13.60 2.33
N MET A 59 -14.16 -12.55 2.55
CA MET A 59 -15.30 -12.60 3.48
C MET A 59 -16.39 -13.55 2.97
N ASN A 60 -16.68 -13.52 1.66
CA ASN A 60 -17.67 -14.40 1.04
C ASN A 60 -17.21 -15.87 1.01
N ALA A 61 -15.91 -16.12 0.87
CA ALA A 61 -15.31 -17.47 0.84
C ALA A 61 -15.32 -18.21 2.19
N ARG A 62 -15.57 -17.53 3.33
CA ARG A 62 -15.51 -18.13 4.67
C ARG A 62 -16.46 -19.31 4.89
N GLY A 63 -17.56 -19.38 4.15
CA GLY A 63 -18.53 -20.48 4.23
C GLY A 63 -18.24 -21.67 3.30
N GLY A 64 -17.19 -21.60 2.47
CA GLY A 64 -16.88 -22.63 1.47
C GLY A 64 -16.18 -23.87 2.02
N SER A 65 -16.09 -24.90 1.18
CA SER A 65 -15.28 -26.11 1.45
C SER A 65 -13.79 -25.79 1.57
N LEU A 66 -13.01 -26.71 2.16
CA LEU A 66 -11.56 -26.50 2.35
C LEU A 66 -10.82 -26.20 1.02
N PRO A 67 -11.03 -26.94 -0.09
CA PRO A 67 -10.39 -26.61 -1.37
C PRO A 67 -10.78 -25.21 -1.89
N ALA A 68 -12.06 -24.85 -1.85
CA ALA A 68 -12.52 -23.54 -2.29
C ALA A 68 -11.91 -22.39 -1.49
N ARG A 69 -11.70 -22.60 -0.18
CA ARG A 69 -11.02 -21.63 0.69
C ARG A 69 -9.53 -21.49 0.35
N ILE A 70 -8.85 -22.57 -0.05
CA ILE A 70 -7.46 -22.53 -0.50
C ILE A 70 -7.37 -21.76 -1.82
N ASP A 71 -8.24 -22.04 -2.79
CA ASP A 71 -8.27 -21.36 -4.08
C ASP A 71 -8.47 -19.84 -3.92
N GLU A 72 -9.39 -19.42 -3.04
CA GLU A 72 -9.62 -18.00 -2.76
C GLU A 72 -8.43 -17.34 -2.04
N THR A 73 -7.76 -18.08 -1.15
CA THR A 73 -6.54 -17.59 -0.49
C THR A 73 -5.41 -17.41 -1.51
N GLU A 74 -5.23 -18.35 -2.44
CA GLU A 74 -4.23 -18.25 -3.51
C GLU A 74 -4.50 -17.04 -4.42
N LYS A 75 -5.75 -16.82 -4.82
CA LYS A 75 -6.15 -15.64 -5.60
C LYS A 75 -5.83 -14.34 -4.84
N ALA A 76 -6.14 -14.29 -3.55
CA ALA A 76 -5.85 -13.12 -2.71
C ALA A 76 -4.35 -12.83 -2.64
N LEU A 77 -3.51 -13.85 -2.39
CA LEU A 77 -2.06 -13.70 -2.39
C LEU A 77 -1.51 -13.25 -3.75
N THR A 78 -2.08 -13.75 -4.85
CA THR A 78 -1.72 -13.32 -6.21
C THR A 78 -2.04 -11.84 -6.46
N VAL A 79 -3.19 -11.36 -5.98
CA VAL A 79 -3.56 -9.93 -6.05
C VAL A 79 -2.62 -9.08 -5.21
N CYS A 80 -2.23 -9.54 -4.02
CA CYS A 80 -1.25 -8.88 -3.16
C CYS A 80 0.12 -8.74 -3.85
N LEU A 81 0.64 -9.83 -4.43
CA LEU A 81 1.91 -9.82 -5.15
C LEU A 81 1.90 -8.81 -6.30
N ARG A 82 0.89 -8.88 -7.18
CA ARG A 82 0.76 -7.95 -8.32
C ARG A 82 0.65 -6.49 -7.88
N THR A 83 0.02 -6.25 -6.74
CA THR A 83 -0.09 -4.91 -6.16
C THR A 83 1.27 -4.39 -5.73
N ILE A 84 2.06 -5.21 -5.02
CA ILE A 84 3.42 -4.86 -4.60
C ILE A 84 4.31 -4.59 -5.81
N GLU A 85 4.23 -5.41 -6.86
CA GLU A 85 4.99 -5.21 -8.10
C GLU A 85 4.68 -3.86 -8.77
N LYS A 86 3.39 -3.51 -8.87
CA LYS A 86 2.95 -2.22 -9.43
C LYS A 86 3.44 -1.04 -8.61
N ILE A 87 3.28 -1.10 -7.29
CA ILE A 87 3.76 -0.05 -6.38
C ILE A 87 5.28 0.11 -6.51
N LYS A 88 6.03 -1.00 -6.53
CA LYS A 88 7.49 -1.00 -6.73
C LYS A 88 7.88 -0.31 -8.05
N ALA A 89 7.19 -0.64 -9.14
CA ALA A 89 7.44 -0.04 -10.44
C ALA A 89 7.15 1.48 -10.46
N ALA A 90 6.11 1.92 -9.75
CA ALA A 90 5.73 3.33 -9.69
C ALA A 90 6.63 4.17 -8.74
N VAL A 91 7.07 3.60 -7.62
CA VAL A 91 7.90 4.31 -6.63
C VAL A 91 9.37 4.40 -7.04
N ALA A 92 9.90 3.41 -7.78
CA ALA A 92 11.31 3.39 -8.20
C ALA A 92 11.78 4.66 -8.94
N PRO A 93 11.10 5.16 -9.98
CA PRO A 93 11.52 6.39 -10.67
C PRO A 93 11.36 7.64 -9.79
N LEU A 94 10.32 7.67 -8.94
CA LEU A 94 10.09 8.76 -7.99
C LEU A 94 11.22 8.84 -6.96
N TYR A 95 11.61 7.70 -6.37
CA TYR A 95 12.70 7.59 -5.40
C TYR A 95 14.07 7.90 -6.02
N ALA A 96 14.29 7.52 -7.28
CA ALA A 96 15.51 7.88 -8.01
C ALA A 96 15.66 9.40 -8.18
N GLY A 97 14.55 10.13 -8.33
CA GLY A 97 14.51 11.60 -8.45
C GLY A 97 14.51 12.35 -7.11
N PHE A 98 14.56 11.65 -5.97
CA PHE A 98 14.61 12.26 -4.64
C PHE A 98 16.03 12.71 -4.25
N SER A 99 16.09 13.82 -3.51
CA SER A 99 17.28 14.21 -2.75
C SER A 99 17.56 13.23 -1.60
N ASP A 100 18.74 13.29 -0.99
CA ASP A 100 19.09 12.40 0.12
C ASP A 100 18.17 12.58 1.34
N GLU A 101 17.71 13.81 1.62
CA GLU A 101 16.72 14.08 2.67
C GLU A 101 15.37 13.41 2.36
N GLN A 102 14.89 13.55 1.11
CA GLN A 102 13.64 12.94 0.66
C GLN A 102 13.72 11.41 0.66
N LYS A 103 14.85 10.82 0.27
CA LYS A 103 15.08 9.36 0.32
C LYS A 103 14.99 8.85 1.75
N ARG A 104 15.67 9.51 2.69
CA ARG A 104 15.62 9.15 4.12
C ARG A 104 14.21 9.26 4.68
N ALA A 105 13.47 10.31 4.32
CA ALA A 105 12.07 10.46 4.70
C ALA A 105 11.19 9.35 4.07
N ALA A 106 11.38 9.04 2.78
CA ALA A 106 10.66 7.98 2.10
C ALA A 106 10.91 6.61 2.73
N ASP A 107 12.16 6.29 3.07
CA ASP A 107 12.51 5.04 3.73
C ASP A 107 11.78 4.90 5.07
N GLN A 108 11.75 5.96 5.89
CA GLN A 108 11.06 5.94 7.19
C GLN A 108 9.54 5.87 7.05
N LEU A 109 8.98 6.66 6.13
CA LEU A 109 7.53 6.82 6.02
C LEU A 109 6.88 5.69 5.25
N MET A 110 7.53 5.13 4.22
CA MET A 110 6.92 4.17 3.29
C MET A 110 7.21 2.71 3.65
N THR A 111 8.27 2.40 4.40
CA THR A 111 8.57 1.02 4.84
C THR A 111 7.97 0.65 6.19
N SER A 112 7.59 1.64 7.00
CA SER A 112 7.03 1.37 8.32
C SER A 112 5.57 0.87 8.21
N PRO A 113 5.22 -0.28 8.81
CA PRO A 113 3.84 -0.76 9.00
C PRO A 113 2.90 0.26 9.64
N MET A 114 3.51 1.20 10.35
CA MET A 114 2.88 2.25 11.13
C MET A 114 3.52 3.56 10.67
N GLY A 115 2.74 4.52 10.18
CA GLY A 115 3.21 5.91 10.18
C GLY A 115 3.64 6.32 11.61
N PRO A 116 4.18 7.53 11.82
CA PRO A 116 4.58 8.02 13.14
C PRO A 116 3.43 8.23 14.16
N MET A 117 2.35 7.45 14.09
CA MET A 117 1.31 7.34 15.10
C MET A 117 1.57 6.15 16.02
N GLY A 118 2.51 6.39 16.93
CA GLY A 118 2.54 5.75 18.22
C GLY A 118 3.21 6.71 19.18
N MET A 119 2.45 7.66 19.76
CA MET A 119 2.71 8.39 21.03
C MET A 119 1.56 9.38 21.32
N MET A 120 0.44 8.88 21.88
CA MET A 120 -0.64 9.58 22.63
C MET A 120 -1.86 8.63 22.60
N GLN A 121 -2.35 7.98 23.66
CA GLN A 121 -2.08 7.93 25.10
C GLN A 121 -2.27 6.48 25.58
#